data_AF-A0AAD7CIW8-F1
#
_entry.id   AF-A0AAD7CIW8-F1
#
_cell.length_a   1.000
_cell.length_b   1.000
_cell.length_c   1.000
_cell.angle_alpha   90.00
_cell.angle_beta   90.00
_cell.angle_gamma   90.00
#
_symmetry.space_group_name_H-M   'P 1'
#
loop_
_entity.id
_entity.type
_entity.pdbx_description
1 polymer ?
#
loop_
_entity_poly.entity_id
_entity_poly.type
_entity_poly.pdbx_seq_one_letter_code
_entity_poly.pdbx_strand_id
1 'polypeptide(L)'
;MDRDGTVEVYAPQPFGFDFQTIVDGQQLYRGEVKSPDDLVGDINATMGDGGIDLVVLGTCEVECPWIEALLSAWDTRDEAHKFTLVCIVHNVNDDSWQRQIPEWSRRNAIRILSISDHVAATFKRSFLINADSPDAATRSAGLEYIPVDVHVPILDIPLAVDDRPTRILTNAVIQGSFNTDRRDYVEMFSELKESLARDPKAWGYLPLEAEDASYTVDTTLPDPEFRLYLIGSGYLEIPHELKNMVFIRDGLNYSDFYELMGSMDICIPAFSPTNSYYDNQASSTFAMAVECDVPILVTERIKKAYAYVNDDRAVVTRPAAMREIEALRALRTGDVNYFLHRTGTPFDSQTARAAQAMMRKGWVRSGAESRSFKEDAWRANERVVERILRDL
;
A
#
# COMPACT_ATOMS: atom_id res chain seq x y z
N MET A 1 3.79 -1.63 32.78
CA MET A 1 5.23 -1.70 33.05
C MET A 1 5.79 -0.46 32.39
N ASP A 2 6.06 0.58 33.19
CA ASP A 2 6.83 1.73 32.70
C ASP A 2 8.26 1.24 32.54
N ARG A 3 8.60 0.78 31.33
CA ARG A 3 10.00 0.67 30.93
C ARG A 3 10.35 2.03 30.32
N ASP A 4 11.10 2.85 31.07
CA ASP A 4 11.71 4.05 30.52
C ASP A 4 12.66 3.59 29.40
N GLY A 5 12.28 3.85 28.14
CA GLY A 5 13.04 3.47 26.96
C GLY A 5 13.25 4.69 26.06
N THR A 6 14.35 4.68 25.29
CA THR A 6 14.65 5.69 24.28
C THR A 6 14.60 5.06 22.89
N VAL A 7 14.28 5.89 21.89
CA VAL A 7 14.33 5.50 20.48
C VAL A 7 15.34 6.40 19.80
N GLU A 8 16.25 5.80 19.06
CA GLU A 8 17.22 6.49 18.22
C GLU A 8 16.91 6.17 16.76
N VAL A 9 16.98 7.18 15.89
CA VAL A 9 16.68 7.04 14.46
C VAL A 9 17.94 7.26 13.64
N TYR A 10 18.23 6.32 12.75
CA TYR A 10 19.37 6.36 11.84
C TYR A 10 18.85 6.41 10.41
N ALA A 11 19.04 7.54 9.72
CA ALA A 11 18.51 7.72 8.37
C ALA A 11 19.30 8.79 7.59
N PRO A 12 19.38 8.69 6.25
CA PRO A 12 19.92 9.77 5.43
C PRO A 12 19.09 11.04 5.62
N GLN A 13 19.76 12.17 5.86
CA GLN A 13 19.12 13.48 5.97
C GLN A 13 19.53 14.43 4.83
N PRO A 14 18.60 15.27 4.35
CA PRO A 14 17.16 15.27 4.67
C PRO A 14 16.46 14.00 4.16
N PHE A 15 15.32 13.63 4.75
CA PHE A 15 14.54 12.49 4.25
C PHE A 15 14.14 12.73 2.78
N GLY A 16 14.20 11.67 1.97
CA GLY A 16 13.95 11.74 0.54
C GLY A 16 12.56 12.30 0.20
N PHE A 17 12.45 12.93 -0.98
CA PHE A 17 11.19 13.51 -1.50
C PHE A 17 10.50 14.49 -0.54
N ASP A 18 11.28 15.24 0.24
CA ASP A 18 10.80 16.20 1.25
C ASP A 18 9.92 15.57 2.35
N PHE A 19 10.11 14.29 2.64
CA PHE A 19 9.36 13.62 3.69
C PHE A 19 9.64 14.21 5.10
N GLN A 20 10.73 14.97 5.25
CA GLN A 20 11.01 15.70 6.49
C GLN A 20 9.87 16.65 6.87
N THR A 21 9.23 17.31 5.89
CA THR A 21 8.06 18.17 6.13
C THR A 21 6.90 17.41 6.79
N ILE A 22 6.71 16.14 6.43
CA ILE A 22 5.68 15.26 7.00
C ILE A 22 6.06 14.83 8.42
N VAL A 23 7.32 14.45 8.62
CA VAL A 23 7.87 14.08 9.94
C VAL A 23 7.70 15.23 10.94
N ASP A 24 8.09 16.45 10.54
CA ASP A 24 8.03 17.64 11.38
C ASP A 24 6.58 18.05 11.66
N GLY A 25 5.73 18.07 10.61
CA GLY A 25 4.33 18.46 10.71
C GLY A 25 3.50 17.56 11.63
N GLN A 26 3.76 16.25 11.60
CA GLN A 26 3.08 15.27 12.47
C GLN A 26 3.84 14.99 13.78
N GLN A 27 5.03 15.56 13.94
CA GLN A 27 5.91 15.33 15.11
C GLN A 27 6.20 13.83 15.30
N LEU A 28 6.44 13.09 14.21
CA LEU A 28 6.65 11.64 14.22
C LEU A 28 7.93 11.25 14.99
N TYR A 29 8.90 12.15 15.06
CA TYR A 29 10.12 11.98 15.85
C TYR A 29 10.64 13.35 16.29
N ARG A 30 11.16 13.43 17.52
CA ARG A 30 11.67 14.68 18.14
C ARG A 30 13.14 14.61 18.56
N GLY A 31 13.77 13.45 18.41
CA GLY A 31 15.18 13.26 18.72
C GLY A 31 16.10 13.70 17.59
N GLU A 32 17.40 13.53 17.80
CA GLU A 32 18.40 13.67 16.74
C GLU A 32 18.31 12.47 15.80
N VAL A 33 18.34 12.73 14.49
CA VAL A 33 18.47 11.69 13.46
C VAL A 33 19.95 11.56 13.15
N LYS A 34 20.50 10.37 13.35
CA LYS A 34 21.90 10.05 13.16
C LYS A 34 22.16 9.52 11.75
N SER A 35 23.42 9.54 11.31
CA SER A 35 23.81 8.93 10.03
C SER A 35 23.64 7.41 10.09
N PRO A 36 23.12 6.74 9.06
CA PRO A 36 23.04 5.28 9.01
C PRO A 36 24.39 4.57 9.23
N ASP A 37 25.48 5.20 8.80
CA ASP A 37 26.83 4.66 8.94
C ASP A 37 27.30 4.59 10.41
N ASP A 38 26.68 5.35 11.31
CA ASP A 38 27.03 5.39 12.73
C ASP A 38 26.39 4.23 13.53
N LEU A 39 25.36 3.57 12.99
CA LEU A 39 24.57 2.56 13.70
C LEU A 39 25.43 1.44 14.32
N VAL A 40 26.32 0.85 13.53
CA VAL A 40 27.18 -0.25 14.01
C VAL A 40 28.19 0.27 15.03
N GLY A 41 28.68 1.50 14.87
CA GLY A 41 29.57 2.14 15.85
C GLY A 41 28.90 2.30 17.20
N ASP A 42 27.68 2.86 17.21
CA ASP A 42 26.90 3.10 18.42
C ASP A 42 26.49 1.81 19.14
N ILE A 43 26.09 0.77 18.39
CA ILE A 43 25.81 -0.57 18.94
C ILE A 43 27.02 -1.14 19.68
N ASN A 44 28.22 -0.88 19.17
CA ASN A 44 29.46 -1.38 19.77
C ASN A 44 30.01 -0.46 20.87
N ALA A 45 29.60 0.81 20.93
CA ALA A 45 30.05 1.76 21.95
C ALA A 45 29.50 1.42 23.34
N THR A 46 28.28 0.88 23.42
CA THR A 46 27.61 0.50 24.67
C THR A 46 27.12 -0.94 24.58
N MET A 47 27.94 -1.88 25.06
CA MET A 47 27.67 -3.32 25.02
C MET A 47 27.07 -3.90 26.31
N GLY A 48 26.97 -3.10 27.38
CA GLY A 48 26.45 -3.52 28.68
C GLY A 48 25.12 -2.83 29.03
N ASP A 49 24.86 -2.60 30.31
CA ASP A 49 23.69 -1.86 30.80
C ASP A 49 23.51 -0.53 30.05
N GLY A 50 22.31 -0.32 29.50
CA GLY A 50 21.98 0.86 28.69
C GLY A 50 22.37 0.74 27.21
N GLY A 51 22.80 -0.44 26.75
CA GLY A 51 22.97 -0.75 25.34
C GLY A 51 21.65 -0.86 24.57
N ILE A 52 21.74 -0.91 23.23
CA ILE A 52 20.57 -1.09 22.36
C ILE A 52 20.06 -2.52 22.48
N ASP A 53 18.80 -2.72 22.88
CA ASP A 53 18.16 -4.04 23.03
C ASP A 53 17.37 -4.49 21.78
N LEU A 54 17.03 -3.54 20.91
CA LEU A 54 16.20 -3.76 19.72
C LEU A 54 16.73 -2.92 18.54
N VAL A 55 16.97 -3.58 17.41
CA VAL A 55 17.28 -2.92 16.14
C VAL A 55 16.13 -3.16 15.19
N VAL A 56 15.49 -2.08 14.71
CA VAL A 56 14.43 -2.16 13.70
C VAL A 56 14.97 -1.64 12.38
N LEU A 57 15.03 -2.53 11.38
CA LEU A 57 15.36 -2.17 10.01
C LEU A 57 14.06 -1.81 9.28
N GLY A 58 13.97 -0.57 8.80
CA GLY A 58 12.79 0.01 8.16
C GLY A 58 12.43 -0.67 6.85
N THR A 59 13.39 -1.29 6.15
CA THR A 59 13.16 -2.13 4.98
C THR A 59 14.36 -3.07 4.78
N CYS A 60 14.27 -4.31 5.27
CA CYS A 60 15.38 -5.28 5.17
C CYS A 60 15.75 -5.62 3.72
N GLU A 61 14.84 -5.44 2.76
CA GLU A 61 15.13 -5.58 1.33
C GLU A 61 16.17 -4.56 0.82
N VAL A 62 16.27 -3.39 1.46
CA VAL A 62 17.18 -2.29 1.06
C VAL A 62 18.38 -2.18 2.00
N GLU A 63 18.18 -2.46 3.29
CA GLU A 63 19.16 -2.27 4.37
C GLU A 63 20.08 -3.50 4.57
N CYS A 64 20.16 -4.37 3.56
CA CYS A 64 20.98 -5.58 3.54
C CYS A 64 22.47 -5.37 3.89
N PRO A 65 23.16 -4.24 3.57
CA PRO A 65 24.59 -4.12 3.84
C PRO A 65 24.97 -4.21 5.33
N TRP A 66 24.08 -3.86 6.25
CA TRP A 66 24.41 -3.85 7.68
C TRP A 66 24.19 -5.20 8.38
N ILE A 67 23.44 -6.12 7.77
CA ILE A 67 22.97 -7.33 8.47
C ILE A 67 24.13 -8.23 8.94
N GLU A 68 25.24 -8.29 8.21
CA GLU A 68 26.43 -9.06 8.60
C GLU A 68 27.20 -8.36 9.73
N ALA A 69 27.33 -7.04 9.66
CA ALA A 69 27.99 -6.24 10.70
C ALA A 69 27.20 -6.26 12.01
N LEU A 70 25.87 -6.20 11.93
CA LEU A 70 24.96 -6.36 13.06
C LEU A 70 25.08 -7.75 13.68
N LEU A 71 25.20 -8.81 12.88
CA LEU A 71 25.37 -10.17 13.40
C LEU A 71 26.69 -10.31 14.16
N SER A 72 27.77 -9.73 13.63
CA SER A 72 29.06 -9.67 14.32
C SER A 72 28.97 -8.91 15.64
N ALA A 73 28.30 -7.74 15.65
CA ALA A 73 28.08 -6.97 16.86
C ALA A 73 27.19 -7.72 17.88
N TRP A 74 26.23 -8.52 17.41
CA TRP A 74 25.44 -9.38 18.27
C TRP A 74 26.32 -10.47 18.90
N ASP A 75 27.17 -11.14 18.11
CA ASP A 75 28.03 -12.24 18.58
C ASP A 75 29.07 -11.78 19.63
N THR A 76 29.55 -10.54 19.56
CA THR A 76 30.57 -10.01 20.50
C THR A 76 30.02 -9.62 21.88
N ARG A 77 28.73 -9.32 21.99
CA ARG A 77 28.09 -8.98 23.28
C ARG A 77 27.98 -10.21 24.18
N ASP A 78 27.92 -10.00 25.49
CA ASP A 78 27.58 -11.09 26.40
C ASP A 78 26.09 -11.44 26.35
N GLU A 79 25.73 -12.61 26.91
CA GLU A 79 24.38 -13.17 26.85
C GLU A 79 23.31 -12.26 27.48
N ALA A 80 23.65 -11.42 28.46
CA ALA A 80 22.68 -10.57 29.15
C ALA A 80 22.34 -9.29 28.35
N HIS A 81 23.13 -8.94 27.33
CA HIS A 81 23.01 -7.67 26.60
C HIS A 81 22.84 -7.88 25.08
N LYS A 82 22.40 -9.07 24.67
CA LYS A 82 22.03 -9.37 23.28
C LYS A 82 20.83 -8.52 22.86
N PHE A 83 20.77 -8.17 21.58
CA PHE A 83 19.63 -7.44 21.01
C PHE A 83 18.82 -8.30 20.06
N THR A 84 17.58 -7.89 19.81
CA THR A 84 16.72 -8.51 18.78
C THR A 84 16.72 -7.67 17.50
N LEU A 85 16.82 -8.33 16.35
CA LEU A 85 16.64 -7.71 15.04
C LEU A 85 15.17 -7.84 14.59
N VAL A 86 14.53 -6.72 14.28
CA VAL A 86 13.22 -6.69 13.63
C VAL A 86 13.39 -6.22 12.20
N CYS A 87 13.01 -7.08 11.26
CA CYS A 87 13.05 -6.78 9.83
C CYS A 87 11.68 -6.39 9.31
N ILE A 88 11.50 -5.12 8.94
CA ILE A 88 10.30 -4.71 8.19
C ILE A 88 10.43 -5.17 6.75
N VAL A 89 9.37 -5.81 6.25
CA VAL A 89 9.34 -6.42 4.91
C VAL A 89 8.02 -6.18 4.20
N HIS A 90 8.09 -6.11 2.87
CA HIS A 90 6.94 -5.96 2.01
C HIS A 90 6.96 -6.88 0.78
N ASN A 91 8.06 -7.60 0.52
CA ASN A 91 8.17 -8.51 -0.62
C ASN A 91 8.90 -9.81 -0.25
N VAL A 92 8.17 -10.93 -0.21
CA VAL A 92 8.77 -12.26 0.07
C VAL A 92 9.71 -12.73 -1.03
N ASN A 93 9.56 -12.21 -2.25
CA ASN A 93 10.39 -12.63 -3.39
C ASN A 93 11.70 -11.85 -3.48
N ASP A 94 11.94 -10.86 -2.62
CA ASP A 94 13.27 -10.25 -2.50
C ASP A 94 14.13 -11.13 -1.60
N ASP A 95 14.85 -12.06 -2.21
CA ASP A 95 15.59 -13.13 -1.54
C ASP A 95 17.06 -12.77 -1.23
N SER A 96 17.51 -11.61 -1.68
CA SER A 96 18.91 -11.20 -1.63
C SER A 96 19.45 -11.14 -0.19
N TRP A 97 18.69 -10.50 0.70
CA TRP A 97 18.97 -10.39 2.14
C TRP A 97 18.56 -11.63 2.94
N GLN A 98 17.61 -12.43 2.44
CA GLN A 98 17.04 -13.55 3.17
C GLN A 98 18.05 -14.67 3.47
N ARG A 99 19.16 -14.74 2.72
CA ARG A 99 20.25 -15.71 2.95
C ARG A 99 20.86 -15.61 4.34
N GLN A 100 20.70 -14.47 5.02
CA GLN A 100 21.23 -14.22 6.35
C GLN A 100 20.25 -14.62 7.46
N ILE A 101 18.96 -14.81 7.13
CA ILE A 101 17.92 -15.19 8.11
C ILE A 101 18.29 -16.46 8.89
N PRO A 102 18.82 -17.54 8.28
CA PRO A 102 19.21 -18.74 9.02
C PRO A 102 20.19 -18.46 10.16
N GLU A 103 21.15 -17.54 9.97
CA GLU A 103 22.14 -17.22 11.01
C GLU A 103 21.51 -16.53 12.22
N TRP A 104 20.61 -15.58 11.98
CA TRP A 104 19.89 -14.90 13.05
C TRP A 104 18.85 -15.81 13.72
N SER A 105 18.21 -16.68 12.94
CA SER A 105 17.19 -17.62 13.42
C SER A 105 17.78 -18.60 14.43
N ARG A 106 18.97 -19.15 14.19
CA ARG A 106 19.65 -20.06 15.14
C ARG A 106 19.94 -19.41 16.50
N ARG A 107 20.06 -18.09 16.52
CA ARG A 107 20.31 -17.28 17.72
C ARG A 107 19.01 -16.83 18.41
N ASN A 108 17.84 -17.19 17.85
CA ASN A 108 16.55 -16.68 18.28
C ASN A 108 16.51 -15.13 18.34
N ALA A 109 17.20 -14.48 17.40
CA ALA A 109 17.48 -13.04 17.44
C ALA A 109 16.85 -12.26 16.28
N ILE A 110 15.92 -12.85 15.53
CA ILE A 110 15.22 -12.18 14.42
C ILE A 110 13.71 -12.32 14.52
N ARG A 111 13.02 -11.26 14.14
CA ARG A 111 11.58 -11.18 13.91
C ARG A 111 11.31 -10.55 12.56
N ILE A 112 10.30 -11.07 11.87
CA ILE A 112 9.80 -10.47 10.63
C ILE A 112 8.55 -9.65 10.93
N LEU A 113 8.54 -8.41 10.47
CA LEU A 113 7.43 -7.48 10.60
C LEU A 113 6.93 -7.09 9.22
N SER A 114 5.95 -7.84 8.70
CA SER A 114 5.41 -7.56 7.38
C SER A 114 4.44 -6.37 7.40
N ILE A 115 4.30 -5.67 6.28
CA ILE A 115 3.33 -4.57 6.15
C ILE A 115 1.93 -5.01 5.67
N SER A 116 1.69 -6.32 5.52
CA SER A 116 0.39 -6.87 5.11
C SER A 116 0.24 -8.36 5.47
N ASP A 117 -0.98 -8.78 5.78
CA ASP A 117 -1.31 -10.15 6.22
C ASP A 117 -0.90 -11.25 5.23
N HIS A 118 -1.13 -11.06 3.93
CA HIS A 118 -0.76 -12.05 2.91
C HIS A 118 0.74 -12.24 2.80
N VAL A 119 1.53 -11.16 2.98
CA VAL A 119 3.00 -11.23 3.00
C VAL A 119 3.47 -12.00 4.23
N ALA A 120 2.92 -11.72 5.42
CA ALA A 120 3.18 -12.52 6.62
C ALA A 120 2.85 -14.01 6.41
N ALA A 121 1.68 -14.32 5.83
CA ALA A 121 1.27 -15.68 5.58
C ALA A 121 2.23 -16.41 4.62
N THR A 122 2.71 -15.72 3.59
CA THR A 122 3.68 -16.26 2.64
C THR A 122 5.06 -16.46 3.27
N PHE A 123 5.55 -15.54 4.12
CA PHE A 123 6.79 -15.75 4.89
C PHE A 123 6.67 -16.97 5.81
N LYS A 124 5.58 -17.08 6.58
CA LYS A 124 5.33 -18.25 7.46
C LYS A 124 5.35 -19.56 6.67
N ARG A 125 4.69 -19.59 5.51
CA ARG A 125 4.70 -20.77 4.63
C ARG A 125 6.10 -21.07 4.08
N SER A 126 6.84 -20.04 3.66
CA SER A 126 8.22 -20.18 3.15
C SER A 126 9.14 -20.76 4.23
N PHE A 127 9.06 -20.25 5.46
CA PHE A 127 9.84 -20.76 6.59
C PHE A 127 9.52 -22.22 6.93
N LEU A 128 8.25 -22.61 6.92
CA LEU A 128 7.87 -24.02 7.12
C LEU A 128 8.42 -24.93 6.03
N ILE A 129 8.37 -24.52 4.76
CA ILE A 129 8.95 -25.29 3.65
C ILE A 129 10.47 -25.43 3.81
N ASN A 130 11.14 -24.35 4.17
CA ASN A 130 12.59 -24.33 4.33
C ASN A 130 13.07 -25.06 5.59
N ALA A 131 12.23 -25.17 6.62
CA ALA A 131 12.49 -26.01 7.78
C ALA A 131 12.63 -27.50 7.40
N ASP A 132 11.96 -27.94 6.32
CA ASP A 132 12.10 -29.30 5.77
C ASP A 132 13.17 -29.40 4.65
N SER A 133 14.04 -28.38 4.49
CA SER A 133 15.03 -28.34 3.42
C SER A 133 15.98 -29.56 3.44
N PRO A 134 16.39 -30.09 2.26
CA PRO A 134 17.44 -31.10 2.20
C PRO A 134 18.79 -30.56 2.69
N ASP A 135 19.04 -29.25 2.53
CA ASP A 135 20.23 -28.60 3.03
C ASP A 135 20.23 -28.56 4.56
N ALA A 136 21.26 -29.18 5.17
CA ALA A 136 21.35 -29.32 6.62
C ALA A 136 21.51 -27.97 7.32
N ALA A 137 22.18 -27.00 6.69
CA ALA A 137 22.36 -25.67 7.27
C ALA A 137 21.01 -24.95 7.38
N THR A 138 20.20 -24.98 6.33
CA THR A 138 18.86 -24.38 6.31
C THR A 138 17.90 -25.11 7.25
N ARG A 139 17.82 -26.45 7.16
CA ARG A 139 16.92 -27.27 7.99
C ARG A 139 17.16 -27.13 9.49
N SER A 140 18.43 -26.99 9.90
CA SER A 140 18.79 -26.84 11.31
C SER A 140 18.66 -25.40 11.83
N ALA A 141 18.20 -24.45 11.00
CA ALA A 141 18.14 -23.05 11.39
C ALA A 141 16.93 -22.66 12.26
N GLY A 142 15.94 -23.54 12.40
CA GLY A 142 14.73 -23.29 13.20
C GLY A 142 13.82 -22.22 12.62
N LEU A 143 13.75 -22.13 11.28
CA LEU A 143 13.02 -21.07 10.57
C LEU A 143 11.53 -21.05 10.92
N GLU A 144 10.94 -22.21 11.21
CA GLU A 144 9.54 -22.37 11.60
C GLU A 144 9.18 -21.67 12.93
N TYR A 145 10.18 -21.31 13.73
CA TYR A 145 9.99 -20.62 15.02
C TYR A 145 10.16 -19.11 14.92
N ILE A 146 10.57 -18.57 13.76
CA ILE A 146 10.73 -17.13 13.58
C ILE A 146 9.37 -16.44 13.77
N PRO A 147 9.23 -15.48 14.70
CA PRO A 147 8.02 -14.70 14.83
C PRO A 147 7.79 -13.85 13.57
N VAL A 148 6.58 -13.95 13.00
CA VAL A 148 6.15 -13.16 11.85
C VAL A 148 4.87 -12.42 12.19
N ASP A 149 4.99 -11.11 12.30
CA ASP A 149 3.92 -10.18 12.66
C ASP A 149 3.52 -9.28 11.48
N VAL A 150 2.44 -8.54 11.68
CA VAL A 150 1.90 -7.57 10.71
C VAL A 150 1.84 -6.21 11.39
N HIS A 151 2.46 -5.20 10.80
CA HIS A 151 2.35 -3.80 11.20
C HIS A 151 2.10 -2.96 9.95
N VAL A 152 0.92 -2.36 9.84
CA VAL A 152 0.52 -1.62 8.63
C VAL A 152 0.92 -0.15 8.79
N PRO A 153 1.85 0.38 7.98
CA PRO A 153 2.34 1.76 8.14
C PRO A 153 1.31 2.74 7.55
N ILE A 154 0.37 3.19 8.38
CA ILE A 154 -0.62 4.20 8.01
C ILE A 154 -0.39 5.43 8.88
N LEU A 155 -0.06 6.54 8.25
CA LEU A 155 0.03 7.85 8.89
C LEU A 155 -1.32 8.58 8.98
N ASP A 156 -1.39 9.55 9.89
CA ASP A 156 -2.54 10.44 10.07
C ASP A 156 -2.31 11.73 9.28
N ILE A 157 -2.45 11.68 7.96
CA ILE A 157 -2.22 12.84 7.11
C ILE A 157 -3.38 13.84 7.29
N PRO A 158 -3.12 15.08 7.76
CA PRO A 158 -4.17 16.07 7.97
C PRO A 158 -4.60 16.66 6.61
N LEU A 159 -5.66 16.09 6.03
CA LEU A 159 -6.22 16.54 4.76
C LEU A 159 -7.55 17.27 4.97
N ALA A 160 -7.87 18.18 4.04
CA ALA A 160 -9.18 18.80 4.00
C ALA A 160 -10.21 17.74 3.59
N VAL A 161 -11.15 17.42 4.49
CA VAL A 161 -12.23 16.47 4.19
C VAL A 161 -13.32 17.18 3.39
N ASP A 162 -13.64 16.65 2.21
CA ASP A 162 -14.82 17.05 1.47
C ASP A 162 -16.03 16.21 1.90
N ASP A 163 -16.73 16.67 2.94
CA ASP A 163 -17.91 16.01 3.51
C ASP A 163 -19.20 16.23 2.68
N ARG A 164 -19.12 16.71 1.43
CA ARG A 164 -20.32 16.91 0.61
C ARG A 164 -21.00 15.58 0.29
N PRO A 165 -22.23 15.34 0.76
CA PRO A 165 -22.89 14.04 0.62
C PRO A 165 -23.36 13.75 -0.81
N THR A 166 -23.51 14.79 -1.63
CA THR A 166 -23.90 14.69 -3.04
C THR A 166 -22.74 15.22 -3.89
N ARG A 167 -21.84 14.32 -4.29
CA ARG A 167 -20.81 14.60 -5.28
C ARG A 167 -20.78 13.51 -6.34
N ILE A 168 -20.48 13.93 -7.56
CA ILE A 168 -20.26 13.05 -8.70
C ILE A 168 -18.82 12.59 -8.66
N LEU A 169 -18.57 11.31 -8.97
CA LEU A 169 -17.22 10.76 -9.03
C LEU A 169 -16.49 11.37 -10.21
N THR A 170 -15.53 12.23 -9.94
CA THR A 170 -14.80 13.04 -10.92
C THR A 170 -13.34 12.63 -11.00
N ASN A 171 -12.66 12.42 -9.88
CA ASN A 171 -11.23 12.16 -9.85
C ASN A 171 -10.95 10.71 -9.43
N ALA A 172 -10.49 9.88 -10.36
CA ALA A 172 -9.96 8.56 -10.02
C ALA A 172 -8.44 8.56 -10.11
N VAL A 173 -7.78 7.71 -9.32
CA VAL A 173 -6.31 7.61 -9.30
C VAL A 173 -5.82 6.17 -9.40
N ILE A 174 -4.76 5.96 -10.18
CA ILE A 174 -3.90 4.78 -10.09
C ILE A 174 -2.57 5.23 -9.50
N GLN A 175 -2.23 4.70 -8.32
CA GLN A 175 -0.97 5.00 -7.65
C GLN A 175 0.03 3.85 -7.84
N GLY A 176 1.27 4.21 -8.16
CA GLY A 176 2.40 3.27 -8.23
C GLY A 176 3.27 3.47 -9.47
N SER A 177 4.16 2.51 -9.72
CA SER A 177 5.03 2.56 -10.91
C SER A 177 4.22 2.49 -12.20
N PHE A 178 4.65 3.25 -13.21
CA PHE A 178 4.13 3.22 -14.57
C PHE A 178 4.70 2.03 -15.35
N ASN A 179 4.44 0.82 -14.83
CA ASN A 179 4.91 -0.44 -15.39
C ASN A 179 3.70 -1.38 -15.65
N THR A 180 3.55 -1.82 -16.89
CA THR A 180 2.46 -2.68 -17.37
C THR A 180 2.48 -4.11 -16.80
N ASP A 181 3.62 -4.59 -16.35
CA ASP A 181 3.73 -5.89 -15.66
C ASP A 181 3.11 -5.83 -14.25
N ARG A 182 3.07 -4.63 -13.66
CA ARG A 182 2.53 -4.39 -12.32
C ARG A 182 1.11 -3.85 -12.34
N ARG A 183 0.73 -3.15 -13.42
CA ARG A 183 -0.55 -2.46 -13.56
C ARG A 183 -1.15 -2.65 -14.93
N ASP A 184 -2.45 -2.92 -15.01
CA ASP A 184 -3.17 -3.21 -16.26
C ASP A 184 -3.58 -1.93 -17.02
N TYR A 185 -2.61 -1.05 -17.30
CA TYR A 185 -2.89 0.22 -18.01
C TYR A 185 -3.47 -0.01 -19.41
N VAL A 186 -3.01 -1.05 -20.10
CA VAL A 186 -3.40 -1.36 -21.48
C VAL A 186 -4.90 -1.65 -21.55
N GLU A 187 -5.39 -2.59 -20.73
CA GLU A 187 -6.81 -2.92 -20.73
C GLU A 187 -7.64 -1.76 -20.19
N MET A 188 -7.19 -1.09 -19.13
CA MET A 188 -7.90 0.06 -18.58
C MET A 188 -8.12 1.18 -19.60
N PHE A 189 -7.09 1.53 -20.38
CA PHE A 189 -7.26 2.55 -21.43
C PHE A 189 -8.14 2.06 -22.57
N SER A 190 -8.04 0.79 -22.95
CA SER A 190 -8.90 0.17 -23.95
C SER A 190 -10.38 0.24 -23.54
N GLU A 191 -10.70 -0.18 -22.31
CA GLU A 191 -12.06 -0.13 -21.77
C GLU A 191 -12.59 1.29 -21.59
N LEU A 192 -11.74 2.24 -21.19
CA LEU A 192 -12.10 3.66 -21.09
C LEU A 192 -12.45 4.24 -22.46
N LYS A 193 -11.63 3.96 -23.49
CA LYS A 193 -11.92 4.35 -24.89
C LYS A 193 -13.24 3.75 -25.38
N GLU A 194 -13.47 2.46 -25.13
CA GLU A 194 -14.71 1.80 -25.50
C GLU A 194 -15.92 2.46 -24.80
N SER A 195 -15.79 2.76 -23.51
CA SER A 195 -16.89 3.40 -22.77
C SER A 195 -17.18 4.81 -23.28
N LEU A 196 -16.16 5.60 -23.63
CA LEU A 196 -16.29 6.96 -24.16
C LEU A 196 -16.90 6.96 -25.56
N ALA A 197 -16.47 6.05 -26.44
CA ALA A 197 -17.02 5.93 -27.79
C ALA A 197 -18.53 5.65 -27.78
N ARG A 198 -19.03 4.95 -26.76
CA ARG A 198 -20.46 4.66 -26.59
C ARG A 198 -21.26 5.81 -26.00
N ASP A 199 -20.72 6.49 -25.00
CA ASP A 199 -21.42 7.55 -24.27
C ASP A 199 -20.42 8.51 -23.61
N PRO A 200 -19.94 9.50 -24.35
CA PRO A 200 -18.93 10.44 -23.85
C PRO A 200 -19.51 11.39 -22.79
N LYS A 201 -20.83 11.65 -22.82
CA LYS A 201 -21.52 12.51 -21.86
C LYS A 201 -21.53 11.94 -20.44
N ALA A 202 -21.59 10.61 -20.29
CA ALA A 202 -21.44 9.95 -18.98
C ALA A 202 -20.12 10.33 -18.27
N TRP A 203 -19.11 10.72 -19.05
CA TRP A 203 -17.79 11.10 -18.55
C TRP A 203 -17.55 12.63 -18.57
N GLY A 204 -18.51 13.42 -19.04
CA GLY A 204 -18.38 14.88 -19.16
C GLY A 204 -17.65 15.35 -20.43
N TYR A 205 -17.63 14.55 -21.49
CA TYR A 205 -16.91 14.85 -22.73
C TYR A 205 -17.84 14.89 -23.95
N LEU A 206 -17.41 15.62 -24.99
CA LEU A 206 -18.03 15.63 -26.31
C LEU A 206 -17.67 14.36 -27.10
N PRO A 207 -18.51 13.91 -28.05
CA PRO A 207 -18.14 12.86 -28.99
C PRO A 207 -16.86 13.19 -29.76
N LEU A 208 -16.10 12.16 -30.11
CA LEU A 208 -14.87 12.31 -30.87
C LEU A 208 -15.19 12.83 -32.28
N GLU A 209 -14.59 13.94 -32.69
CA GLU A 209 -14.87 14.58 -33.99
C GLU A 209 -14.19 13.87 -35.15
N ALA A 210 -13.02 13.27 -34.92
CA ALA A 210 -12.21 12.55 -35.90
C ALA A 210 -11.39 11.44 -35.22
N GLU A 211 -10.91 10.47 -36.00
CA GLU A 211 -10.15 9.31 -35.50
C GLU A 211 -8.82 9.71 -34.83
N ASP A 212 -8.20 10.80 -35.28
CA ASP A 212 -6.97 11.36 -34.73
C ASP A 212 -7.21 12.47 -33.69
N ALA A 213 -8.46 12.71 -33.29
CA ALA A 213 -8.78 13.74 -32.31
C ALA A 213 -8.59 13.24 -30.86
N SER A 214 -8.73 14.16 -29.90
CA SER A 214 -8.81 13.84 -28.48
C SER A 214 -10.16 14.27 -27.93
N TYR A 215 -10.68 13.52 -26.95
CA TYR A 215 -11.92 13.92 -26.27
C TYR A 215 -11.76 15.30 -25.64
N THR A 216 -12.76 16.16 -25.83
CA THR A 216 -12.80 17.51 -25.28
C THR A 216 -13.94 17.63 -24.27
N VAL A 217 -13.73 18.43 -23.23
CA VAL A 217 -14.72 18.60 -22.15
C VAL A 217 -15.99 19.23 -22.71
N ASP A 218 -17.15 18.67 -22.35
CA ASP A 218 -18.45 19.25 -22.66
C ASP A 218 -18.81 20.29 -21.59
N THR A 219 -18.47 21.55 -21.85
CA THR A 219 -18.73 22.68 -20.92
C THR A 219 -20.22 23.04 -20.80
N THR A 220 -21.10 22.37 -21.55
CA THR A 220 -22.55 22.57 -21.46
C THR A 220 -23.22 21.68 -20.41
N LEU A 221 -22.51 20.65 -19.93
CA LEU A 221 -23.01 19.77 -18.88
C LEU A 221 -22.86 20.43 -17.49
N PRO A 222 -23.84 20.24 -16.59
CA PRO A 222 -23.75 20.75 -15.23
C PRO A 222 -22.70 20.01 -14.38
N ASP A 223 -22.41 18.76 -14.76
CA ASP A 223 -21.53 17.87 -14.02
C ASP A 223 -20.09 18.04 -14.50
N PRO A 224 -19.09 18.15 -13.60
CA PRO A 224 -17.69 18.28 -13.97
C PRO A 224 -17.18 17.02 -14.68
N GLU A 225 -16.20 17.16 -15.55
CA GLU A 225 -15.62 16.05 -16.31
C GLU A 225 -14.93 15.01 -15.41
N PHE A 226 -14.86 13.76 -15.87
CA PHE A 226 -14.07 12.73 -15.22
C PHE A 226 -12.59 12.86 -15.58
N ARG A 227 -11.71 12.63 -14.61
CA ARG A 227 -10.26 12.68 -14.76
C ARG A 227 -9.64 11.43 -14.13
N LEU A 228 -8.69 10.82 -14.84
CA LEU A 228 -7.90 9.70 -14.36
C LEU A 228 -6.46 10.17 -14.11
N TYR A 229 -6.05 10.17 -12.85
CA TYR A 229 -4.69 10.53 -12.45
C TYR A 229 -3.81 9.29 -12.33
N LEU A 230 -2.61 9.35 -12.87
CA LEU A 230 -1.56 8.35 -12.68
C LEU A 230 -0.47 9.00 -11.83
N ILE A 231 -0.35 8.59 -10.57
CA ILE A 231 0.58 9.20 -9.62
C ILE A 231 1.67 8.19 -9.28
N GLY A 232 2.93 8.54 -9.54
CA GLY A 232 4.05 7.67 -9.24
C GLY A 232 5.30 7.97 -10.05
N SER A 233 5.91 6.94 -10.63
CA SER A 233 7.17 7.08 -11.36
C SER A 233 7.28 6.09 -12.52
N GLY A 234 8.08 6.46 -13.52
CA GLY A 234 8.32 5.66 -14.72
C GLY A 234 7.87 6.40 -15.97
N TYR A 235 7.65 5.66 -17.05
CA TYR A 235 7.17 6.18 -18.32
C TYR A 235 5.99 5.36 -18.82
N LEU A 236 4.95 6.04 -19.28
CA LEU A 236 3.80 5.42 -19.92
C LEU A 236 3.30 6.34 -21.03
N GLU A 237 3.12 5.77 -22.22
CA GLU A 237 2.50 6.48 -23.33
C GLU A 237 0.98 6.50 -23.12
N ILE A 238 0.40 7.69 -23.06
CA ILE A 238 -1.04 7.88 -22.98
C ILE A 238 -1.61 7.89 -24.41
N PRO A 239 -2.63 7.07 -24.73
CA PRO A 239 -3.28 7.12 -26.03
C PRO A 239 -3.74 8.54 -26.37
N HIS A 240 -3.49 8.97 -27.59
CA HIS A 240 -3.75 10.35 -28.03
C HIS A 240 -5.19 10.80 -27.74
N GLU A 241 -6.16 9.89 -27.88
CA GLU A 241 -7.58 10.20 -27.67
C GLU A 241 -7.88 10.59 -26.20
N LEU A 242 -7.08 10.09 -25.25
CA LEU A 242 -7.26 10.24 -23.80
C LEU A 242 -6.43 11.36 -23.17
N LYS A 243 -5.63 12.10 -23.95
CA LYS A 243 -4.66 13.07 -23.41
C LYS A 243 -5.25 14.22 -22.57
N ASN A 244 -6.54 14.51 -22.75
CA ASN A 244 -7.27 15.55 -21.99
C ASN A 244 -8.04 14.98 -20.78
N MET A 245 -7.82 13.71 -20.44
CA MET A 245 -8.55 12.97 -19.41
C MET A 245 -7.61 12.21 -18.48
N VAL A 246 -6.52 11.66 -19.02
CA VAL A 246 -5.51 10.92 -18.27
C VAL A 246 -4.32 11.83 -17.99
N PHE A 247 -4.03 12.03 -16.70
CA PHE A 247 -3.02 12.96 -16.24
C PHE A 247 -1.91 12.22 -15.49
N ILE A 248 -0.70 12.22 -16.06
CA ILE A 248 0.48 11.72 -15.37
C ILE A 248 0.99 12.79 -14.40
N ARG A 249 1.32 12.37 -13.18
CA ARG A 249 1.99 13.16 -12.15
C ARG A 249 3.13 12.35 -11.59
N ASP A 250 4.33 12.64 -12.08
CA ASP A 250 5.56 11.98 -11.70
C ASP A 250 6.43 12.86 -10.81
N GLY A 251 7.25 12.22 -9.97
CA GLY A 251 8.29 12.92 -9.20
C GLY A 251 7.78 13.95 -8.20
N LEU A 252 6.54 13.83 -7.72
CA LEU A 252 6.00 14.69 -6.66
C LEU A 252 6.80 14.50 -5.37
N ASN A 253 7.03 15.59 -4.64
CA ASN A 253 7.41 15.50 -3.23
C ASN A 253 6.21 14.99 -2.41
N TYR A 254 6.44 14.56 -1.16
CA TYR A 254 5.38 13.98 -0.35
C TYR A 254 4.23 14.94 -0.02
N SER A 255 4.51 16.24 0.16
CA SER A 255 3.48 17.24 0.43
C SER A 255 2.51 17.38 -0.75
N ASP A 256 3.05 17.59 -1.96
CA ASP A 256 2.27 17.69 -3.20
C ASP A 256 1.57 16.36 -3.53
N PHE A 257 2.23 15.23 -3.25
CA PHE A 257 1.64 13.90 -3.40
C PHE A 257 0.41 13.73 -2.51
N TYR A 258 0.51 14.04 -1.22
CA TYR A 258 -0.58 13.86 -0.28
C TYR A 258 -1.75 14.81 -0.55
N GLU A 259 -1.47 16.07 -0.91
CA GLU A 259 -2.50 17.03 -1.31
C GLU A 259 -3.25 16.54 -2.57
N LEU A 260 -2.51 16.12 -3.60
CA LEU A 260 -3.13 15.62 -4.82
C LEU A 260 -3.91 14.32 -4.57
N MET A 261 -3.31 13.34 -3.89
CA MET A 261 -3.95 12.07 -3.57
C MET A 261 -5.22 12.29 -2.74
N GLY A 262 -5.17 13.17 -1.73
CA GLY A 262 -6.33 13.57 -0.92
C GLY A 262 -7.47 14.23 -1.69
N SER A 263 -7.20 14.77 -2.89
CA SER A 263 -8.23 15.35 -3.76
C SER A 263 -8.93 14.32 -4.68
N MET A 264 -8.57 13.05 -4.57
CA MET A 264 -9.13 11.96 -5.37
C MET A 264 -10.40 11.39 -4.73
N ASP A 265 -11.35 10.99 -5.57
CA ASP A 265 -12.61 10.38 -5.13
C ASP A 265 -12.46 8.88 -4.88
N ILE A 266 -11.61 8.22 -5.66
CA ILE A 266 -11.41 6.76 -5.59
C ILE A 266 -10.03 6.35 -6.08
N CYS A 267 -9.41 5.40 -5.38
CA CYS A 267 -8.16 4.77 -5.78
C CYS A 267 -8.42 3.43 -6.47
N ILE A 268 -7.74 3.18 -7.57
CA ILE A 268 -7.83 1.97 -8.37
C ILE A 268 -6.48 1.26 -8.32
N PRO A 269 -6.40 0.06 -7.71
CA PRO A 269 -5.15 -0.71 -7.68
C PRO A 269 -4.64 -1.08 -9.07
N ALA A 270 -5.56 -1.30 -10.03
CA ALA A 270 -5.27 -1.62 -11.42
C ALA A 270 -4.26 -2.78 -11.58
N PHE A 271 -4.36 -3.79 -10.72
CA PHE A 271 -3.38 -4.87 -10.61
C PHE A 271 -3.36 -5.79 -11.85
N SER A 272 -2.21 -5.86 -12.54
CA SER A 272 -2.01 -6.72 -13.72
C SER A 272 -2.22 -8.21 -13.40
N PRO A 273 -2.79 -9.04 -14.28
CA PRO A 273 -2.99 -10.47 -14.00
C PRO A 273 -1.73 -11.24 -13.58
N THR A 274 -0.54 -10.80 -13.98
CA THR A 274 0.75 -11.46 -13.71
C THR A 274 1.48 -10.91 -12.47
N ASN A 275 0.87 -10.01 -11.71
CA ASN A 275 1.54 -9.36 -10.57
C ASN A 275 1.73 -10.28 -9.35
N SER A 276 2.62 -9.87 -8.45
CA SER A 276 2.92 -10.52 -7.16
C SER A 276 2.09 -10.01 -5.97
N TYR A 277 1.26 -8.99 -6.17
CA TYR A 277 0.58 -8.24 -5.11
C TYR A 277 -0.53 -8.98 -4.36
N TYR A 278 -0.97 -10.13 -4.88
CA TYR A 278 -1.96 -10.97 -4.20
C TYR A 278 -1.35 -11.91 -3.16
N ASP A 279 -0.09 -12.30 -3.34
CA ASP A 279 0.49 -13.42 -2.61
C ASP A 279 1.83 -13.07 -1.95
N ASN A 280 2.71 -12.34 -2.65
CA ASN A 280 4.11 -12.21 -2.24
C ASN A 280 4.52 -10.78 -1.90
N GLN A 281 3.82 -9.77 -2.42
CA GLN A 281 4.21 -8.38 -2.28
C GLN A 281 3.06 -7.50 -1.78
N ALA A 282 3.34 -6.58 -0.86
CA ALA A 282 2.41 -5.54 -0.48
C ALA A 282 2.61 -4.30 -1.37
N SER A 283 1.52 -3.71 -1.86
CA SER A 283 1.53 -2.48 -2.63
C SER A 283 1.32 -1.27 -1.73
N SER A 284 2.18 -0.25 -1.84
CA SER A 284 2.03 1.03 -1.14
C SER A 284 0.72 1.73 -1.49
N THR A 285 0.11 1.43 -2.65
CA THR A 285 -1.21 1.93 -3.05
C THR A 285 -2.27 1.83 -1.97
N PHE A 286 -2.28 0.75 -1.18
CA PHE A 286 -3.29 0.58 -0.15
C PHE A 286 -3.02 1.47 1.06
N ALA A 287 -1.78 1.49 1.55
CA ALA A 287 -1.37 2.35 2.66
C ALA A 287 -1.59 3.83 2.30
N MET A 288 -1.11 4.27 1.13
CA MET A 288 -1.23 5.67 0.68
C MET A 288 -2.69 6.09 0.47
N ALA A 289 -3.54 5.22 -0.08
CA ALA A 289 -4.95 5.55 -0.24
C ALA A 289 -5.66 5.68 1.12
N VAL A 290 -5.37 4.79 2.06
CA VAL A 290 -5.89 4.86 3.43
C VAL A 290 -5.38 6.12 4.15
N GLU A 291 -4.09 6.42 4.06
CA GLU A 291 -3.49 7.63 4.62
C GLU A 291 -4.22 8.89 4.15
N CYS A 292 -4.58 8.91 2.85
CA CYS A 292 -5.29 10.02 2.23
C CYS A 292 -6.82 10.01 2.35
N ASP A 293 -7.40 9.07 3.12
CA ASP A 293 -8.85 8.88 3.23
C ASP A 293 -9.56 8.65 1.87
N VAL A 294 -8.82 8.10 0.90
CA VAL A 294 -9.34 7.77 -0.44
C VAL A 294 -9.79 6.31 -0.47
N PRO A 295 -11.09 6.05 -0.73
CA PRO A 295 -11.59 4.68 -0.78
C PRO A 295 -11.00 3.91 -1.97
N ILE A 296 -10.73 2.62 -1.77
CA ILE A 296 -10.08 1.79 -2.79
C ILE A 296 -11.12 0.92 -3.51
N LEU A 297 -11.15 0.95 -4.84
CA LEU A 297 -12.00 0.09 -5.66
C LEU A 297 -11.39 -1.31 -5.74
N VAL A 298 -12.02 -2.30 -5.11
CA VAL A 298 -11.45 -3.63 -4.93
C VAL A 298 -12.42 -4.76 -5.26
N THR A 299 -11.88 -5.95 -5.49
CA THR A 299 -12.66 -7.20 -5.53
C THR A 299 -12.56 -7.94 -4.20
N GLU A 300 -13.40 -8.94 -3.99
CA GLU A 300 -13.30 -9.85 -2.84
C GLU A 300 -11.95 -10.59 -2.76
N ARG A 301 -11.28 -10.85 -3.89
CA ARG A 301 -9.93 -11.43 -3.90
C ARG A 301 -8.91 -10.46 -3.26
N ILE A 302 -8.99 -9.18 -3.62
CA ILE A 302 -8.10 -8.14 -3.07
C ILE A 302 -8.34 -7.99 -1.57
N LYS A 303 -9.60 -7.94 -1.12
CA LYS A 303 -9.94 -7.83 0.31
C LYS A 303 -9.39 -8.98 1.15
N LYS A 304 -9.31 -10.18 0.58
CA LYS A 304 -8.70 -11.33 1.26
C LYS A 304 -7.17 -11.23 1.36
N ALA A 305 -6.51 -10.66 0.36
CA ALA A 305 -5.07 -10.46 0.38
C ALA A 305 -4.68 -9.32 1.34
N TYR A 306 -5.31 -8.16 1.20
CA TYR A 306 -5.11 -6.99 2.05
C TYR A 306 -6.16 -6.97 3.16
N ALA A 307 -6.09 -7.94 4.07
CA ALA A 307 -7.13 -8.17 5.07
C ALA A 307 -7.37 -6.97 5.99
N TYR A 308 -6.35 -6.15 6.25
CA TYR A 308 -6.51 -4.92 7.02
C TYR A 308 -7.45 -3.88 6.39
N VAL A 309 -7.63 -3.87 5.05
CA VAL A 309 -8.64 -3.03 4.37
C VAL A 309 -9.92 -3.78 4.04
N ASN A 310 -10.15 -4.97 4.62
CA ASN A 310 -11.40 -5.70 4.45
C ASN A 310 -12.53 -5.05 5.28
N ASP A 311 -12.79 -3.77 5.02
CA ASP A 311 -13.70 -2.92 5.76
C ASP A 311 -14.34 -1.92 4.79
N ASP A 312 -15.67 -1.84 4.76
CA ASP A 312 -16.38 -0.94 3.86
C ASP A 312 -16.04 0.54 4.11
N ARG A 313 -15.52 0.91 5.29
CA ARG A 313 -15.02 2.27 5.59
C ARG A 313 -13.81 2.65 4.73
N ALA A 314 -13.01 1.68 4.28
CA ALA A 314 -11.80 1.91 3.49
C ALA A 314 -11.93 1.54 2.00
N VAL A 315 -12.92 0.71 1.63
CA VAL A 315 -13.02 0.17 0.27
C VAL A 315 -14.41 0.26 -0.36
N VAL A 316 -14.42 0.23 -1.69
CA VAL A 316 -15.60 0.00 -2.52
C VAL A 316 -15.45 -1.37 -3.17
N THR A 317 -16.32 -2.31 -2.80
CA THR A 317 -16.23 -3.67 -3.31
C THR A 317 -17.05 -3.85 -4.59
N ARG A 318 -16.38 -4.07 -5.73
CA ARG A 318 -17.02 -4.46 -7.00
C ARG A 318 -17.05 -6.00 -7.17
N PRO A 319 -18.06 -6.57 -7.84
CA PRO A 319 -17.97 -7.96 -8.28
C PRO A 319 -16.81 -8.11 -9.28
N ALA A 320 -16.07 -9.21 -9.21
CA ALA A 320 -14.92 -9.44 -10.08
C ALA A 320 -15.26 -9.42 -11.57
N ALA A 321 -16.50 -9.80 -11.92
CA ALA A 321 -17.02 -9.78 -13.29
C ALA A 321 -17.24 -8.37 -13.86
N MET A 322 -17.40 -7.35 -13.02
CA MET A 322 -17.51 -5.95 -13.43
C MET A 322 -16.14 -5.31 -13.40
N ARG A 323 -15.62 -4.86 -14.53
CA ARG A 323 -14.27 -4.29 -14.64
C ARG A 323 -14.20 -2.91 -14.00
N GLU A 324 -12.99 -2.41 -13.76
CA GLU A 324 -12.73 -1.13 -13.09
C GLU A 324 -13.49 0.02 -13.76
N ILE A 325 -13.36 0.19 -15.08
CA ILE A 325 -13.99 1.29 -15.82
C ILE A 325 -15.52 1.18 -15.76
N GLU A 326 -16.08 -0.03 -15.82
CA GLU A 326 -17.52 -0.26 -15.69
C GLU A 326 -18.03 0.13 -14.30
N ALA A 327 -17.27 -0.18 -13.25
CA ALA A 327 -17.59 0.19 -11.88
C ALA A 327 -17.51 1.71 -11.68
N LEU A 328 -16.46 2.37 -12.19
CA LEU A 328 -16.35 3.84 -12.15
C LEU A 328 -17.52 4.51 -12.85
N ARG A 329 -17.87 4.04 -14.06
CA ARG A 329 -19.03 4.54 -14.80
C ARG A 329 -20.29 4.39 -13.97
N ALA A 330 -20.55 3.20 -13.44
CA ALA A 330 -21.75 2.94 -12.66
C ALA A 330 -21.85 3.84 -11.42
N LEU A 331 -20.75 3.99 -10.67
CA LEU A 331 -20.68 4.86 -9.49
C LEU A 331 -20.87 6.34 -9.85
N ARG A 332 -20.31 6.77 -10.98
CA ARG A 332 -20.42 8.15 -11.47
C ARG A 332 -21.82 8.49 -11.96
N THR A 333 -22.45 7.61 -12.74
CA THR A 333 -23.78 7.85 -13.32
C THR A 333 -24.94 7.43 -12.43
N GLY A 334 -24.66 6.69 -11.35
CA GLY A 334 -25.70 6.06 -10.53
C GLY A 334 -26.39 4.88 -11.22
N ASP A 335 -25.86 4.38 -12.35
CA ASP A 335 -26.52 3.37 -13.18
C ASP A 335 -25.65 2.13 -13.43
N VAL A 336 -26.09 1.00 -12.88
CA VAL A 336 -25.44 -0.31 -13.06
C VAL A 336 -25.92 -1.07 -14.31
N ASN A 337 -27.00 -0.61 -14.95
CA ASN A 337 -27.62 -1.33 -16.06
C ASN A 337 -26.71 -1.42 -17.27
N TYR A 338 -25.83 -0.44 -17.49
CA TYR A 338 -24.80 -0.51 -18.54
C TYR A 338 -24.00 -1.82 -18.46
N PHE A 339 -23.50 -2.16 -17.27
CA PHE A 339 -22.77 -3.40 -17.03
C PHE A 339 -23.65 -4.63 -17.21
N LEU A 340 -24.86 -4.63 -16.62
CA LEU A 340 -25.75 -5.79 -16.65
C LEU A 340 -26.19 -6.14 -18.08
N HIS A 341 -26.51 -5.13 -18.89
CA HIS A 341 -26.88 -5.33 -20.29
C HIS A 341 -25.70 -5.74 -21.15
N ARG A 342 -24.53 -5.09 -21.00
CA ARG A 342 -23.32 -5.42 -21.75
C ARG A 342 -22.88 -6.87 -21.54
N THR A 343 -22.99 -7.37 -20.31
CA THR A 343 -22.58 -8.73 -19.96
C THR A 343 -23.68 -9.79 -20.12
N GLY A 344 -24.93 -9.38 -20.41
CA GLY A 344 -26.09 -10.28 -20.41
C GLY A 344 -26.34 -10.92 -19.03
N THR A 345 -25.88 -10.29 -17.96
CA THR A 345 -25.98 -10.81 -16.59
C THR A 345 -27.44 -10.73 -16.11
N PRO A 346 -28.08 -11.85 -15.72
CA PRO A 346 -29.44 -11.82 -15.17
C PRO A 346 -29.54 -10.93 -13.93
N PHE A 347 -30.60 -10.14 -13.83
CA PHE A 347 -30.81 -9.18 -12.72
C PHE A 347 -30.90 -9.86 -11.34
N ASP A 348 -31.29 -11.12 -11.29
CA ASP A 348 -31.39 -11.95 -10.09
C ASP A 348 -30.12 -12.77 -9.81
N SER A 349 -29.06 -12.61 -10.62
CA SER A 349 -27.79 -13.30 -10.38
C SER A 349 -27.06 -12.76 -9.15
N GLN A 350 -26.14 -13.55 -8.60
CA GLN A 350 -25.26 -13.09 -7.52
C GLN A 350 -24.40 -11.89 -7.95
N THR A 351 -23.94 -11.88 -9.20
CA THR A 351 -23.17 -10.77 -9.78
C THR A 351 -23.98 -9.48 -9.80
N ALA A 352 -25.25 -9.53 -10.24
CA ALA A 352 -26.13 -8.37 -10.24
C ALA A 352 -26.41 -7.86 -8.82
N ARG A 353 -26.67 -8.75 -7.86
CA ARG A 353 -26.83 -8.38 -6.45
C ARG A 353 -25.58 -7.72 -5.86
N ALA A 354 -24.39 -8.23 -6.18
CA ALA A 354 -23.13 -7.66 -5.74
C ALA A 354 -22.88 -6.27 -6.36
N ALA A 355 -23.17 -6.11 -7.65
CA ALA A 355 -23.09 -4.83 -8.34
C ALA A 355 -24.06 -3.79 -7.72
N GLN A 356 -25.30 -4.18 -7.43
CA GLN A 356 -26.25 -3.32 -6.73
C GLN A 356 -25.83 -3.02 -5.28
N ALA A 357 -25.19 -3.96 -4.59
CA ALA A 357 -24.66 -3.73 -3.25
C ALA A 357 -23.52 -2.69 -3.27
N MET A 358 -22.63 -2.75 -4.26
CA MET A 358 -21.61 -1.72 -4.51
C MET A 358 -22.28 -0.35 -4.70
N MET A 359 -23.31 -0.26 -5.54
CA MET A 359 -24.05 0.98 -5.77
C MET A 359 -24.73 1.53 -4.52
N ARG A 360 -25.36 0.67 -3.70
CA ARG A 360 -26.02 1.10 -2.45
C ARG A 360 -25.05 1.61 -1.40
N LYS A 361 -23.88 0.98 -1.29
CA LYS A 361 -22.82 1.41 -0.36
C LYS A 361 -22.12 2.69 -0.86
N GLY A 362 -22.02 2.85 -2.17
CA GLY A 362 -21.36 3.99 -2.79
C GLY A 362 -19.88 4.08 -2.44
N TRP A 363 -19.29 5.22 -2.78
CA TRP A 363 -17.86 5.48 -2.62
C TRP A 363 -17.55 6.61 -1.63
N VAL A 364 -18.48 7.50 -1.33
CA VAL A 364 -18.26 8.57 -0.35
C VAL A 364 -18.07 7.99 1.06
N ARG A 365 -17.06 8.47 1.78
CA ARG A 365 -16.78 8.15 3.18
C ARG A 365 -16.70 9.46 3.96
N SER A 366 -17.25 9.48 5.15
CA SER A 366 -17.10 10.61 6.06
C SER A 366 -15.73 10.59 6.73
N GLY A 367 -15.22 11.76 7.11
CA GLY A 367 -13.97 11.84 7.89
C GLY A 367 -14.02 11.02 9.20
N ALA A 368 -15.20 10.89 9.82
CA ALA A 368 -15.39 10.09 11.02
C ALA A 368 -15.25 8.57 10.76
N GLU A 369 -15.76 8.08 9.63
CA GLU A 369 -15.60 6.67 9.23
C GLU A 369 -14.14 6.34 8.96
N SER A 370 -13.44 7.19 8.19
CA SER A 370 -12.03 6.99 7.88
C SER A 370 -11.15 7.07 9.14
N ARG A 371 -11.42 8.03 10.03
CA ARG A 371 -10.72 8.14 11.32
C ARG A 371 -10.91 6.89 12.17
N SER A 372 -12.15 6.43 12.32
CA SER A 372 -12.45 5.23 13.11
C SER A 372 -11.76 3.99 12.54
N PHE A 373 -11.66 3.88 11.22
CA PHE A 373 -10.90 2.80 10.56
C PHE A 373 -9.40 2.88 10.88
N LYS A 374 -8.78 4.05 10.73
CA LYS A 374 -7.35 4.26 11.06
C LYS A 374 -7.05 3.91 12.52
N GLU A 375 -7.91 4.31 13.46
CA GLU A 375 -7.77 3.98 14.88
C GLU A 375 -7.84 2.47 15.16
N ASP A 376 -8.67 1.71 14.44
CA ASP A 376 -8.69 0.25 14.54
C ASP A 376 -7.35 -0.36 14.08
N ALA A 377 -6.80 0.13 12.96
CA ALA A 377 -5.51 -0.29 12.44
C ALA A 377 -4.36 0.06 13.40
N TRP A 378 -4.34 1.28 13.96
CA TRP A 378 -3.33 1.69 14.93
C TRP A 378 -3.40 0.89 16.23
N ARG A 379 -4.59 0.62 16.76
CA ARG A 379 -4.73 -0.29 17.91
C ARG A 379 -4.19 -1.69 17.61
N ALA A 380 -4.31 -2.17 16.37
CA ALA A 380 -3.71 -3.44 15.97
C ALA A 380 -2.18 -3.37 15.95
N ASN A 381 -1.63 -2.29 15.40
CA ASN A 381 -0.19 -2.01 15.39
C ASN A 381 0.38 -1.87 16.82
N GLU A 382 -0.31 -1.17 17.72
CA GLU A 382 0.08 -1.01 19.13
C GLU A 382 0.22 -2.36 19.82
N ARG A 383 -0.75 -3.27 19.65
CA ARG A 383 -0.68 -4.64 20.20
C ARG A 383 0.52 -5.44 19.68
N VAL A 384 0.98 -5.15 18.46
CA VAL A 384 2.16 -5.79 17.87
C VAL A 384 3.42 -5.22 18.49
N VAL A 385 3.52 -3.89 18.60
CA VAL A 385 4.65 -3.21 19.25
C VAL A 385 4.76 -3.63 20.72
N GLU A 386 3.66 -3.66 21.47
CA GLU A 386 3.62 -4.15 22.86
C GLU A 386 4.14 -5.58 22.99
N ARG A 387 3.79 -6.46 22.04
CA ARG A 387 4.29 -7.83 22.00
C ARG A 387 5.80 -7.85 21.75
N ILE A 388 6.29 -7.09 20.77
CA ILE A 388 7.73 -6.99 20.46
C ILE A 388 8.50 -6.54 21.70
N LEU A 389 8.04 -5.46 22.37
CA LEU A 389 8.69 -4.90 23.55
C LEU A 389 8.63 -5.81 24.79
N ARG A 390 7.59 -6.63 24.93
CA ARG A 390 7.47 -7.61 26.02
C ARG A 390 8.37 -8.82 25.82
N ASP A 391 8.66 -9.16 24.57
CA ASP A 391 9.51 -10.28 24.22
C ASP A 391 11.01 -9.93 24.35
N LEU A 392 11.35 -8.66 24.64
CA LEU A 392 12.65 -8.21 25.15
C LEU A 392 12.76 -8.49 26.66
#